data_AF-A0AAV0EH94-F1
#
_entry.id   AF-A0AAV0EH94-F1
#
_cell.length_a   1.000
_cell.length_b   1.000
_cell.length_c   1.000
_cell.angle_alpha   90.00
_cell.angle_beta   90.00
_cell.angle_gamma   90.00
#
_symmetry.space_group_name_H-M   'P 1'
#
loop_
_entity.id
_entity.type
_entity.pdbx_description
1 polymer ?
#
loop_
_entity_poly.entity_id
_entity_poly.type
_entity_poly.pdbx_seq_one_letter_code
_entity_poly.pdbx_strand_id
1 'polypeptide(L)'
;MTRSFCAVVCANMYRWDPIQTGNGNDPAAVRLSMRKSQGEPGEPPGVVLSATKTIWLPITRLRLFDFLRSEETRNQWDVLSNGALQQMIHISKGQTDPANRISIYRNTASASVNQNSMLMLQESCTDMSGSIIT
;
A
#
# COMPACT_ATOMS: atom_id res chain seq x y z
N MET A 1 -3.76 -11.04 -2.81
CA MET A 1 -3.92 -9.76 -2.08
C MET A 1 -4.30 -8.63 -3.04
N THR A 2 -3.58 -8.48 -4.15
CA THR A 2 -3.78 -7.45 -5.17
C THR A 2 -5.20 -7.38 -5.73
N ARG A 3 -5.89 -8.52 -5.94
CA ARG A 3 -7.27 -8.53 -6.45
C ARG A 3 -8.26 -7.88 -5.48
N SER A 4 -8.14 -8.14 -4.17
CA SER A 4 -8.97 -7.50 -3.14
C SER A 4 -8.60 -6.02 -2.96
N PHE A 5 -7.31 -5.67 -3.07
CA PHE A 5 -6.88 -4.27 -3.07
C PHE A 5 -7.45 -3.50 -4.27
N CYS A 6 -7.33 -4.03 -5.49
CA CYS A 6 -7.93 -3.43 -6.67
C CYS A 6 -9.46 -3.36 -6.56
N ALA A 7 -10.10 -4.34 -5.95
CA ALA A 7 -11.54 -4.32 -5.69
C ALA A 7 -11.97 -3.15 -4.78
N VAL A 8 -11.16 -2.85 -3.77
CA VAL A 8 -11.37 -1.75 -2.84
C VAL A 8 -11.05 -0.40 -3.49
N VAL A 9 -9.88 -0.26 -4.12
CA VAL A 9 -9.41 1.00 -4.72
C VAL A 9 -10.20 1.40 -5.95
N CYS A 10 -10.56 0.44 -6.81
CA CYS A 10 -11.39 0.71 -7.98
C CYS A 10 -12.88 0.85 -7.64
N ALA A 11 -13.28 0.64 -6.37
CA ALA A 11 -14.65 0.70 -5.90
C ALA A 11 -15.64 -0.14 -6.74
N ASN A 12 -15.15 -1.18 -7.40
CA ASN A 12 -15.91 -1.92 -8.42
C ASN A 12 -16.65 -3.13 -7.85
N MET A 13 -16.29 -3.61 -6.65
CA MET A 13 -16.95 -4.74 -6.00
C MET A 13 -17.97 -4.33 -4.95
N TYR A 14 -17.82 -3.15 -4.35
CA TYR A 14 -18.69 -2.69 -3.28
C TYR A 14 -19.25 -1.30 -3.58
N ARG A 15 -20.50 -1.07 -3.20
CA ARG A 15 -21.10 0.26 -3.21
C ARG A 15 -20.52 1.06 -2.04
N TRP A 16 -19.83 2.15 -2.35
CA TRP A 16 -19.25 3.07 -1.39
C TRP A 16 -20.07 4.36 -1.34
N ASP A 17 -20.37 4.82 -0.13
CA ASP A 17 -21.02 6.11 0.11
C ASP A 17 -19.93 7.19 0.31
N PRO A 18 -19.91 8.27 -0.48
CA PRO A 18 -18.93 9.33 -0.32
C PRO A 18 -19.17 10.09 0.98
N ILE A 19 -18.14 10.24 1.80
CA ILE A 19 -18.13 11.14 2.96
C ILE A 19 -17.61 12.51 2.53
N GLN A 20 -16.53 12.51 1.76
CA GLN A 20 -15.91 13.71 1.22
C GLN A 20 -15.45 13.42 -0.20
N THR A 21 -16.16 13.99 -1.17
CA THR A 21 -15.63 14.19 -2.51
C THR A 21 -14.87 15.49 -2.47
N GLY A 22 -13.55 15.46 -2.69
CA GLY A 22 -12.75 16.69 -2.80
C GLY A 22 -13.43 17.74 -3.69
N ASN A 23 -13.13 19.03 -3.46
CA ASN A 23 -13.72 20.15 -4.24
C ASN A 23 -13.74 19.76 -5.72
N GLY A 24 -14.92 19.70 -6.32
CA GLY A 24 -15.27 18.82 -7.46
C GLY A 24 -14.41 18.86 -8.73
N ASN A 25 -13.37 19.70 -8.79
CA ASN A 25 -12.41 19.83 -9.88
C ASN A 25 -10.94 19.62 -9.47
N ASP A 26 -10.60 19.40 -8.20
CA ASP A 26 -9.22 19.17 -7.78
C ASP A 26 -8.90 17.66 -7.76
N PRO A 27 -8.18 17.13 -8.77
CA PRO A 27 -7.79 15.72 -8.79
C PRO A 27 -6.83 15.34 -7.66
N ALA A 28 -6.20 16.31 -6.99
CA ALA A 28 -5.30 16.10 -5.85
C ALA A 28 -6.02 16.07 -4.50
N ALA A 29 -7.31 16.37 -4.47
CA ALA A 29 -8.08 16.36 -3.24
C ALA A 29 -8.29 14.92 -2.73
N VAL A 30 -8.27 14.78 -1.40
CA VAL A 30 -8.50 13.49 -0.75
C VAL A 30 -9.97 13.09 -0.93
N ARG A 31 -10.20 11.86 -1.39
CA ARG A 31 -11.52 11.25 -1.49
C ARG A 31 -11.72 10.31 -0.30
N LEU A 32 -12.74 10.60 0.52
CA LEU A 32 -13.13 9.75 1.64
C LEU A 32 -14.47 9.09 1.32
N SER A 33 -14.52 7.78 1.48
CA SER A 33 -15.75 7.00 1.34
C SER A 33 -15.89 5.98 2.46
N MET A 34 -17.13 5.57 2.71
CA MET A 34 -17.45 4.53 3.68
C MET A 34 -18.38 3.49 3.09
N ARG A 35 -18.37 2.30 3.67
CA ARG A 35 -19.41 1.30 3.46
C ARG A 35 -19.69 0.55 4.75
N LYS A 36 -20.87 -0.04 4.86
CA LYS A 36 -21.20 -0.99 5.91
C LYS A 36 -20.92 -2.40 5.39
N SER A 37 -20.00 -3.12 6.04
CA SER A 37 -19.80 -4.55 5.81
C SER A 37 -20.75 -5.35 6.69
N GLN A 38 -21.43 -6.34 6.11
CA GLN A 38 -22.34 -7.24 6.83
C GLN A 38 -21.63 -8.50 7.35
N GLY A 39 -20.31 -8.60 7.18
CA GLY A 39 -19.53 -9.79 7.57
C GLY A 39 -19.27 -10.73 6.40
N GLU A 40 -18.82 -10.19 5.26
CA GLU A 40 -18.39 -10.99 4.12
C GLU A 40 -17.19 -11.89 4.49
N PRO A 41 -16.97 -13.04 3.80
CA PRO A 41 -15.83 -13.91 4.11
C PRO A 41 -14.49 -13.16 4.10
N GLY A 42 -13.84 -13.09 5.26
CA GLY A 42 -12.55 -12.39 5.44
C GLY A 42 -12.64 -10.93 5.86
N GLU A 43 -13.84 -10.37 6.08
CA GLU A 43 -14.04 -9.02 6.60
C GLU A 43 -15.01 -9.01 7.79
N PRO A 44 -14.65 -8.43 8.95
CA PRO A 44 -15.56 -8.35 10.08
C PRO A 44 -16.75 -7.41 9.79
N PRO A 45 -17.94 -7.68 10.35
CA PRO A 45 -19.08 -6.77 10.24
C PRO A 45 -18.75 -5.42 10.88
N GLY A 46 -19.13 -4.32 10.22
CA GLY A 46 -18.83 -2.98 10.72
C GLY A 46 -18.78 -1.90 9.64
N VAL A 47 -18.23 -0.74 10.00
CA VAL A 47 -17.97 0.36 9.06
C VAL A 47 -16.56 0.23 8.52
N VAL A 48 -16.44 0.26 7.20
CA VAL A 48 -15.17 0.26 6.48
C VAL A 48 -14.98 1.65 5.89
N LEU A 49 -13.83 2.25 6.16
CA LEU A 49 -13.44 3.56 5.62
C LEU A 49 -12.38 3.38 4.53
N SER A 50 -12.48 4.17 3.47
CA SER A 50 -11.49 4.24 2.40
C SER A 50 -11.09 5.69 2.15
N ALA A 51 -9.78 5.93 2.08
CA ALA A 51 -9.20 7.23 1.77
C ALA A 51 -8.27 7.09 0.56
N THR A 52 -8.51 7.89 -0.49
CA THR A 52 -7.72 7.84 -1.72
C THR A 52 -7.25 9.24 -2.09
N LYS A 53 -5.96 9.39 -2.37
CA LYS A 53 -5.36 10.62 -2.92
C LYS A 53 -4.62 10.30 -4.20
N THR A 54 -4.83 11.11 -5.24
CA THR A 54 -4.10 11.02 -6.50
C THR A 54 -3.12 12.17 -6.58
N ILE A 55 -1.88 11.91 -7.01
CA ILE A 55 -0.87 12.95 -7.20
C ILE A 55 -0.25 12.80 -8.59
N TRP A 56 0.03 13.92 -9.23
CA TRP A 56 0.78 13.96 -10.49
C TRP A 56 2.23 14.30 -10.18
N LEU A 57 3.16 13.46 -10.62
CA LEU A 57 4.58 13.65 -10.39
C LEU A 57 5.32 13.66 -11.73
N PRO A 58 6.27 14.59 -11.95
CA PRO A 58 7.11 14.64 -13.14
C PRO A 58 8.25 13.60 -13.06
N ILE A 59 7.91 12.36 -12.72
CA ILE A 59 8.85 11.24 -12.50
C ILE A 59 8.35 10.02 -13.27
N THR A 60 9.26 9.23 -13.84
CA THR A 60 8.88 8.01 -14.55
C THR A 60 8.32 6.96 -13.59
N ARG A 61 7.37 6.15 -14.08
CA ARG A 61 6.74 5.07 -13.29
C ARG A 61 7.78 4.13 -12.64
N LEU A 62 8.78 3.72 -13.41
CA LEU A 62 9.84 2.82 -12.93
C LEU A 62 10.65 3.44 -11.79
N ARG A 63 11.08 4.71 -11.93
CA ARG A 63 11.84 5.40 -10.87
C ARG A 63 11.02 5.56 -9.59
N LEU A 64 9.75 5.93 -9.71
CA LEU A 64 8.88 6.05 -8.55
C LEU A 64 8.64 4.70 -7.87
N PHE A 65 8.42 3.65 -8.66
CA PHE A 65 8.24 2.29 -8.15
C PHE A 65 9.48 1.78 -7.42
N ASP A 66 10.68 1.99 -7.99
CA ASP A 66 11.96 1.65 -7.34
C ASP A 66 12.18 2.44 -6.05
N PHE A 67 11.84 3.74 -6.06
CA PHE A 67 11.90 4.59 -4.88
C PHE A 67 10.96 4.11 -3.76
N LEU A 68 9.74 3.69 -4.08
CA LEU A 68 8.75 3.26 -3.08
C LEU A 68 9.03 1.84 -2.55
N ARG A 69 9.74 0.99 -3.29
CA ARG A 69 10.04 -0.38 -2.83
C ARG A 69 11.42 -0.54 -2.18
N SER A 70 12.28 0.47 -2.27
CA SER A 70 13.62 0.41 -1.69
C SER A 70 13.57 0.58 -0.17
N GLU A 71 14.36 -0.23 0.52
CA GLU A 71 14.57 -0.16 1.97
C GLU A 71 15.24 1.17 2.36
N GLU A 72 16.23 1.60 1.56
CA GLU A 72 17.06 2.79 1.82
C GLU A 72 16.29 4.11 1.77
N THR A 73 15.22 4.15 0.97
CA THR A 73 14.39 5.35 0.76
C THR A 73 13.11 5.31 1.58
N ARG A 74 12.83 4.20 2.28
CA ARG A 74 11.56 3.97 2.98
C ARG A 74 11.31 5.00 4.08
N ASN A 75 12.37 5.40 4.79
CA ASN A 75 12.35 6.45 5.81
C ASN A 75 12.00 7.85 5.28
N GLN A 76 12.08 8.07 3.97
CA GLN A 76 11.77 9.37 3.38
C GLN A 76 10.27 9.61 3.22
N TRP A 77 9.46 8.55 3.25
CA TRP A 77 8.03 8.63 2.93
C TRP A 77 7.11 7.81 3.84
N ASP A 78 7.61 6.76 4.49
CA ASP A 78 6.83 5.94 5.43
C ASP A 78 7.17 6.29 6.87
N VAL A 79 6.26 7.01 7.53
CA VAL A 79 6.38 7.43 8.93
C VAL A 79 6.56 6.25 9.91
N LEU A 80 6.10 5.04 9.55
CA LEU A 80 6.17 3.86 10.41
C LEU A 80 7.55 3.18 10.40
N SER A 81 8.42 3.54 9.45
CA SER A 81 9.74 2.92 9.28
C SER A 81 10.77 3.32 10.33
N ASN A 82 10.55 4.46 11.03
CA ASN A 82 11.40 5.01 12.09
C ASN A 82 12.93 4.93 11.85
N GLY A 83 13.35 5.04 10.58
CA GLY A 83 14.77 5.14 10.19
C GLY A 83 15.56 3.84 10.12
N ALA A 84 15.01 2.69 10.52
CA ALA A 84 15.74 1.42 10.45
C ALA A 84 14.79 0.26 10.12
N LEU A 85 14.61 -0.01 8.82
CA LEU A 85 13.99 -1.22 8.32
C LEU A 85 15.08 -2.13 7.76
N GLN A 86 14.95 -3.43 7.96
CA GLN A 86 15.82 -4.45 7.41
C GLN A 86 14.99 -5.48 6.63
N GLN A 87 15.26 -5.69 5.35
CA GLN A 87 14.65 -6.77 4.60
C GLN A 87 15.19 -8.13 5.11
N MET A 88 14.29 -8.93 5.69
CA MET A 88 14.63 -10.26 6.19
C MET A 88 14.51 -11.32 5.11
N ILE A 89 13.44 -11.24 4.33
CA ILE A 89 13.04 -12.27 3.36
C ILE A 89 12.55 -11.55 2.10
N HIS A 90 12.88 -12.10 0.93
CA HIS A 90 12.20 -11.77 -0.31
C HIS A 90 11.86 -13.06 -1.06
N ILE A 91 10.66 -13.10 -1.65
CA ILE A 91 10.15 -14.21 -2.44
C ILE A 91 9.74 -13.66 -3.80
N SER A 92 10.43 -14.08 -4.85
CA SER A 92 10.09 -13.72 -6.23
C SER A 92 8.78 -14.38 -6.65
N LYS A 93 7.90 -13.64 -7.33
CA LYS A 93 6.59 -14.13 -7.80
C LYS A 93 6.64 -14.83 -9.16
N GLY A 94 7.81 -14.91 -9.81
CA GLY A 94 7.99 -15.56 -11.10
C GLY A 94 9.33 -15.23 -11.75
N GLN A 95 9.57 -15.75 -12.97
CA GLN A 95 10.83 -15.56 -13.69
C GLN A 95 10.91 -14.25 -14.50
N THR A 96 9.79 -13.60 -14.81
CA THR A 96 9.75 -12.53 -15.81
C THR A 96 10.21 -11.16 -15.31
N ASP A 97 9.99 -10.83 -14.03
CA ASP A 97 10.45 -9.56 -13.46
C ASP A 97 10.87 -9.73 -11.99
N PRO A 98 12.16 -9.53 -11.64
CA PRO A 98 12.64 -9.63 -10.27
C PRO A 98 12.05 -8.55 -9.33
N ALA A 99 11.41 -7.52 -9.89
CA ALA A 99 10.70 -6.52 -9.12
C ALA A 99 9.33 -6.99 -8.63
N ASN A 100 8.80 -8.09 -9.17
CA ASN A 100 7.58 -8.73 -8.71
C ASN A 100 7.91 -9.69 -7.57
N ARG A 101 7.78 -9.22 -6.33
CA ARG A 101 8.17 -9.98 -5.13
C ARG A 101 7.28 -9.69 -3.93
N ILE A 102 7.40 -10.56 -2.95
CA ILE A 102 6.89 -10.38 -1.60
C ILE A 102 8.11 -10.23 -0.70
N SER A 103 8.21 -9.12 0.03
CA SER A 103 9.29 -8.83 0.97
C SER A 103 8.75 -8.74 2.39
N ILE A 104 9.51 -9.25 3.35
CA ILE A 104 9.25 -9.06 4.78
C ILE A 104 10.35 -8.18 5.34
N TYR A 105 9.95 -7.05 5.93
CA TYR A 105 10.85 -6.13 6.60
C TYR A 105 10.67 -6.20 8.10
N ARG A 106 11.77 -6.04 8.82
CA ARG A 106 11.82 -5.89 10.27
C ARG A 106 12.18 -4.46 10.61
N ASN A 107 11.38 -3.81 11.45
CA ASN A 107 11.78 -2.54 12.06
C ASN A 107 12.80 -2.82 13.17
N THR A 108 14.02 -2.32 13.01
CA THR A 108 15.15 -2.51 13.94
C THR A 108 15.37 -1.33 14.87
N ALA A 109 14.64 -0.22 14.69
CA ALA A 109 14.72 0.95 15.58
C ALA A 109 14.22 0.66 17.01
N SER A 110 13.41 -0.39 17.20
CA SER A 110 12.84 -0.81 18.50
C SER A 110 13.65 -1.93 19.18
N ALA A 111 14.96 -2.01 18.95
CA ALA A 111 15.85 -3.03 19.53
C ALA A 111 16.10 -2.87 21.06
N SER A 112 15.17 -2.29 21.81
CA SER A 112 15.14 -2.44 23.27
C SER A 112 14.49 -3.79 23.62
N VAL A 113 15.11 -4.53 24.55
CA VAL A 113 14.93 -5.97 24.84
C VAL A 113 13.47 -6.44 25.11
N ASN A 114 12.52 -5.52 25.25
CA ASN A 114 11.13 -5.82 25.64
C ASN A 114 10.04 -5.32 24.67
N GLN A 115 10.37 -4.87 23.45
CA GLN A 115 9.36 -4.40 22.49
C GLN A 115 9.18 -5.33 21.30
N ASN A 116 7.92 -5.63 20.98
CA ASN A 116 7.54 -6.41 19.80
C ASN A 116 8.12 -5.75 18.54
N SER A 117 9.07 -6.44 17.91
CA SER A 117 9.61 -6.01 16.63
C SER A 117 8.50 -6.03 15.58
N MET A 118 8.15 -4.86 15.07
CA MET A 118 7.15 -4.73 14.01
C MET A 118 7.67 -5.40 12.73
N LEU A 119 6.88 -6.34 12.21
CA LEU A 119 7.10 -6.95 10.90
C LEU A 119 6.15 -6.32 9.89
N MET A 120 6.69 -5.98 8.73
CA MET A 120 5.92 -5.44 7.61
C MET A 120 6.02 -6.40 6.43
N LEU A 121 4.87 -6.81 5.92
CA LEU A 121 4.77 -7.53 4.66
C LEU A 121 4.53 -6.52 3.54
N GLN A 122 5.30 -6.61 2.46
CA GLN A 122 5.15 -5.78 1.28
C GLN A 122 5.10 -6.66 0.04
N GLU A 123 4.07 -6.50 -0.76
CA GLU A 123 3.97 -7.07 -2.09
C GLU A 123 4.22 -5.97 -3.14
N SER A 124 5.14 -6.21 -4.07
CA SER A 124 5.38 -5.35 -5.22
C SER A 124 4.97 -6.06 -6.50
N CYS A 125 4.30 -5.35 -7.40
CA CYS A 125 3.88 -5.85 -8.70
C CYS A 125 4.07 -4.77 -9.76
N THR A 126 4.55 -5.13 -10.94
CA THR A 126 4.69 -4.24 -12.09
C THR A 126 4.52 -5.04 -13.37
N ASP A 127 3.84 -4.42 -14.34
CA ASP A 127 3.65 -4.92 -15.70
C ASP A 127 3.40 -3.73 -16.66
N MET A 128 2.93 -4.01 -17.88
CA MET A 128 2.64 -2.98 -18.88
C MET A 128 1.50 -2.02 -18.47
N SER A 129 0.56 -2.49 -17.63
CA SER A 129 -0.58 -1.69 -17.17
C SER A 129 -0.18 -0.69 -16.08
N GLY A 130 0.78 -1.05 -15.23
CA GLY A 130 1.28 -0.17 -14.18
C GLY A 130 2.02 -0.93 -13.09
N SER A 131 2.22 -0.25 -11.97
CA SER A 131 2.93 -0.79 -10.81
C SER A 131 2.12 -0.55 -9.53
N ILE A 132 2.15 -1.53 -8.63
CA ILE A 132 1.44 -1.55 -7.36
C ILE A 132 2.41 -1.97 -6.26
N ILE A 133 2.31 -1.30 -5.11
CA ILE A 133 2.98 -1.66 -3.87
C ILE A 133 1.92 -1.71 -2.78
N THR A 134 1.80 -2.83 -2.08
CA THR A 134 0.87 -3.03 -0.96
C THR A 134 1.55 -3.61 0.25
#